data_AF-A0A3D0HS41-F1
#
_entry.id   AF-A0A3D0HS41-F1
#
_cell.length_a   1.000
_cell.length_b   1.000
_cell.length_c   1.000
_cell.angle_alpha   90.00
_cell.angle_beta   90.00
_cell.angle_gamma   90.00
#
_symmetry.space_group_name_H-M   'P 1'
#
loop_
_entity.id
_entity.type
_entity.pdbx_description
1 polymer ?
#
loop_
_entity_poly.entity_id
_entity_poly.type
_entity_poly.pdbx_seq_one_letter_code
_entity_poly.pdbx_strand_id
1 'polypeptide(L)'
;MEKNRIRPVKVGKGVRMSYSKQKEVLEMPNLIAVQTDSYKWFLEEGLNEVFRDISPISDYNGNLSLEFVGFELCRDEVKYSIEACKERDATYAAPLKVKVRLHNKETEEISEHDIFMGDLPLMTATGTFVINGAERVIVSQLVRSPGIYYGIAHDKIGKELYSATVIPNRGAWLEYETDSNDIFYVRVDRNRKVPITVLIRALGVGTNQEILDLFGEEPKIIASFAKDASENYQDGLLELYKKLRPGEPLSVDSAESLINSMFFDVRRYDLAKVGRYK
;
A
#
# COMPACT_ATOMS: atom_id res chain seq x y z
N MET A 1 -10.64 -56.26 -9.16
CA MET A 1 -11.38 -55.26 -9.96
C MET A 1 -12.76 -55.06 -9.34
N GLU A 2 -12.90 -54.14 -8.38
CA GLU A 2 -14.23 -53.77 -7.88
C GLU A 2 -14.96 -52.97 -8.97
N LYS A 3 -15.74 -53.67 -9.77
CA LYS A 3 -16.66 -53.08 -10.74
C LYS A 3 -17.78 -52.39 -9.96
N ASN A 4 -17.86 -51.06 -10.13
CA ASN A 4 -18.98 -50.21 -9.73
C ASN A 4 -19.21 -50.03 -8.23
N ARG A 5 -18.31 -49.31 -7.55
CA ARG A 5 -18.62 -48.66 -6.27
C ARG A 5 -19.49 -47.42 -6.52
N ILE A 6 -20.74 -47.65 -6.92
CA ILE A 6 -21.77 -46.61 -6.88
C ILE A 6 -22.08 -46.38 -5.40
N ARG A 7 -21.85 -45.17 -4.89
CA ARG A 7 -22.09 -44.86 -3.48
C ARG A 7 -23.21 -43.82 -3.33
N PRO A 8 -24.14 -43.99 -2.38
CA PRO A 8 -25.10 -42.94 -2.05
C PRO A 8 -24.36 -41.78 -1.36
N VAL A 9 -24.58 -40.57 -1.84
CA VAL A 9 -24.10 -39.32 -1.25
C VAL A 9 -25.32 -38.50 -0.84
N LYS A 10 -25.40 -38.13 0.44
CA LYS A 10 -26.48 -37.29 0.96
C LYS A 10 -26.27 -35.86 0.48
N VAL A 11 -27.25 -35.29 -0.22
CA VAL A 11 -27.22 -33.91 -0.72
C VAL A 11 -28.47 -33.20 -0.19
N GLY A 12 -28.30 -32.43 0.88
CA GLY A 12 -29.42 -31.80 1.60
C GLY A 12 -30.44 -32.83 2.08
N LYS A 13 -31.69 -32.73 1.57
CA LYS A 13 -32.78 -33.67 1.88
C LYS A 13 -32.82 -34.91 0.98
N GLY A 14 -32.01 -34.97 -0.07
CA GLY A 14 -32.00 -36.06 -1.05
C GLY A 14 -30.76 -36.96 -0.98
N VAL A 15 -30.79 -38.06 -1.73
CA VAL A 15 -29.64 -38.96 -1.93
C VAL A 15 -29.30 -38.99 -3.41
N ARG A 16 -28.04 -38.69 -3.75
CA ARG A 16 -27.48 -38.77 -5.10
C ARG A 16 -26.52 -39.95 -5.17
N MET A 17 -26.67 -40.79 -6.20
CA MET A 17 -25.71 -41.86 -6.46
C MET A 17 -24.46 -41.29 -7.16
N SER A 18 -23.29 -41.43 -6.54
CA SER A 18 -22.01 -40.97 -7.09
C SER A 18 -21.22 -42.14 -7.67
N TYR A 19 -20.66 -41.93 -8.86
CA TYR A 19 -19.75 -42.85 -9.55
C TYR A 19 -18.28 -42.47 -9.36
N SER A 20 -17.99 -41.50 -8.50
CA SER A 20 -16.61 -41.05 -8.25
C SER A 20 -15.77 -42.19 -7.67
N LYS A 21 -14.66 -42.49 -8.34
CA LYS A 21 -13.70 -43.52 -7.91
C LYS A 21 -12.73 -42.99 -6.85
N GLN A 22 -12.57 -41.68 -6.76
CA GLN A 22 -11.67 -41.03 -5.81
C GLN A 22 -12.40 -40.65 -4.52
N LYS A 23 -11.68 -40.74 -3.40
CA LYS A 23 -12.18 -40.27 -2.10
C LYS A 23 -11.89 -38.77 -1.99
N GLU A 24 -12.91 -37.98 -1.65
CA GLU A 24 -12.71 -36.58 -1.27
C GLU A 24 -11.92 -36.54 0.04
N VAL A 25 -10.78 -35.85 0.01
CA VAL A 25 -9.87 -35.73 1.16
C VAL A 25 -10.18 -34.50 2.01
N LEU A 26 -10.84 -33.51 1.41
CA LEU A 26 -11.22 -32.25 2.03
C LEU A 26 -12.68 -31.96 1.65
N GLU A 27 -13.44 -31.41 2.59
CA GLU A 27 -14.76 -30.86 2.33
C GLU A 27 -14.66 -29.52 1.61
N MET A 28 -15.71 -29.15 0.89
CA MET A 28 -15.76 -27.86 0.22
C MET A 28 -15.78 -26.74 1.27
N PRO A 29 -14.88 -25.76 1.18
CA PRO A 29 -14.89 -24.64 2.10
C PRO A 29 -16.11 -23.75 1.85
N ASN A 30 -16.39 -22.86 2.79
CA ASN A 30 -17.40 -21.83 2.58
C ASN A 30 -17.00 -20.95 1.39
N LEU A 31 -17.79 -20.97 0.32
CA LEU A 31 -17.47 -20.28 -0.94
C LEU A 31 -17.54 -18.75 -0.83
N ILE A 32 -18.24 -18.22 0.18
CA ILE A 32 -18.29 -16.78 0.46
C ILE A 32 -17.30 -16.35 1.55
N ALA A 33 -16.48 -17.29 2.06
CA ALA A 33 -15.50 -17.02 3.12
C ALA A 33 -14.57 -15.86 2.78
N VAL A 34 -14.16 -15.74 1.52
CA VAL A 34 -13.28 -14.64 1.07
C VAL A 34 -13.86 -13.25 1.37
N GLN A 35 -15.19 -13.09 1.28
CA GLN A 35 -15.87 -11.83 1.59
C GLN A 35 -16.04 -11.67 3.10
N THR A 36 -16.58 -12.69 3.76
CA THR A 36 -16.90 -12.63 5.20
C THR A 36 -15.66 -12.50 6.06
N ASP A 37 -14.60 -13.23 5.74
CA ASP A 37 -13.36 -13.26 6.50
C ASP A 37 -12.59 -11.95 6.31
N SER A 38 -12.57 -11.40 5.08
CA SER A 38 -11.95 -10.10 4.80
C SER A 38 -12.63 -8.97 5.57
N TYR A 39 -13.96 -8.93 5.58
CA TYR A 39 -14.70 -7.89 6.31
C TYR A 39 -14.61 -8.06 7.83
N LYS A 40 -14.59 -9.31 8.31
CA LYS A 40 -14.34 -9.61 9.73
C LYS A 40 -12.96 -9.10 10.16
N TRP A 41 -11.92 -9.44 9.40
CA TRP A 41 -10.56 -8.93 9.65
C TRP A 41 -10.50 -7.40 9.62
N PHE A 42 -11.18 -6.76 8.65
CA PHE A 42 -11.25 -5.31 8.57
C PHE A 42 -11.81 -4.67 9.84
N LEU A 43 -12.88 -5.26 10.40
CA LEU A 43 -13.48 -4.79 11.64
C LEU A 43 -12.65 -5.13 12.88
N GLU A 44 -11.99 -6.29 12.96
CA GLU A 44 -11.27 -6.70 14.17
C GLU A 44 -9.87 -6.08 14.26
N GLU A 45 -9.16 -6.05 13.14
CA GLU A 45 -7.75 -5.64 13.07
C GLU A 45 -7.54 -4.43 12.17
N GLY A 46 -8.12 -4.43 10.96
CA GLY A 46 -7.82 -3.44 9.93
C GLY A 46 -8.10 -1.98 10.36
N LEU A 47 -9.24 -1.71 10.96
CA LEU A 47 -9.57 -0.38 11.49
C LEU A 47 -8.58 0.08 12.57
N ASN A 48 -8.21 -0.82 13.48
CA ASN A 48 -7.22 -0.52 14.52
C ASN A 48 -5.84 -0.21 13.93
N GLU A 49 -5.41 -0.94 12.89
CA GLU A 49 -4.15 -0.68 12.20
C GLU A 49 -4.15 0.72 11.57
N VAL A 50 -5.23 1.10 10.87
CA VAL A 50 -5.34 2.41 10.21
C VAL A 50 -5.34 3.55 11.22
N PHE A 51 -6.11 3.44 12.32
CA PHE A 51 -6.13 4.49 13.33
C PHE A 51 -4.81 4.62 14.09
N ARG A 52 -4.08 3.52 14.27
CA ARG A 52 -2.72 3.55 14.85
C ARG A 52 -1.70 4.17 13.91
N ASP A 53 -1.81 3.96 12.59
CA ASP A 53 -0.88 4.56 11.61
C ASP A 53 -0.93 6.10 11.61
N ILE A 54 -2.13 6.66 11.80
CA ILE A 54 -2.31 8.12 11.84
C ILE A 54 -2.02 8.73 13.22
N SER A 55 -1.95 7.92 14.28
CA SER A 55 -1.78 8.38 15.65
C SER A 55 -0.31 8.33 16.09
N PRO A 56 0.21 9.33 16.83
CA PRO A 56 -0.48 10.54 17.28
C PRO A 56 -0.55 11.63 16.21
N ILE A 57 -1.61 12.43 16.28
CA ILE A 57 -1.74 13.68 15.52
C ILE A 57 -1.32 14.81 16.46
N SER A 58 -0.29 15.56 16.08
CA SER A 58 0.14 16.74 16.84
C SER A 58 -0.11 18.01 16.05
N ASP A 59 -0.36 19.10 16.75
CA ASP A 59 -0.38 20.44 16.16
C ASP A 59 1.03 20.88 15.72
N TYR A 60 1.11 21.98 14.97
CA TYR A 60 2.36 22.50 14.44
C TYR A 60 3.38 22.84 15.54
N ASN A 61 2.91 23.32 16.70
CA ASN A 61 3.77 23.68 17.82
C ASN A 61 4.10 22.48 18.73
N GLY A 62 3.40 21.34 18.56
CA GLY A 62 3.56 20.14 19.37
C GLY A 62 2.93 20.22 20.76
N ASN A 63 2.12 21.25 21.05
CA ASN A 63 1.46 21.51 22.33
C ASN A 63 0.22 20.65 22.54
N LEU A 64 -0.53 20.35 21.47
CA LEU A 64 -1.71 19.49 21.51
C LEU A 64 -1.41 18.19 20.77
N SER A 65 -1.67 17.06 21.43
CA SER A 65 -1.50 15.73 20.85
C SER A 65 -2.79 14.92 20.99
N LEU A 66 -3.29 14.39 19.87
CA LEU A 66 -4.47 13.55 19.83
C LEU A 66 -4.07 12.10 19.55
N GLU A 67 -4.43 11.24 20.49
CA GLU A 67 -4.09 9.82 20.52
C GLU A 67 -5.34 8.97 20.31
N PHE A 68 -5.22 7.92 19.51
CA PHE A 68 -6.26 6.93 19.34
C PHE A 68 -6.24 5.90 20.46
N VAL A 69 -7.37 5.68 21.12
CA VAL A 69 -7.52 4.68 22.19
C VAL A 69 -8.24 3.44 21.69
N GLY A 70 -9.33 3.62 20.93
CA GLY A 70 -10.14 2.52 20.41
C GLY A 70 -11.31 3.03 19.59
N PHE A 71 -12.09 2.11 19.02
CA PHE A 71 -13.34 2.44 18.35
C PHE A 71 -14.45 1.50 18.80
N GLU A 72 -15.68 1.94 18.61
CA GLU A 72 -16.89 1.20 18.89
C GLU A 72 -17.83 1.32 17.69
N LEU A 73 -18.25 0.17 17.17
CA LEU A 73 -19.24 0.08 16.11
C LEU A 73 -20.59 -0.23 16.76
N CYS A 74 -21.45 0.79 16.87
CA CYS A 74 -22.73 0.71 17.57
C CYS A 74 -23.77 -0.07 16.75
N ARG A 75 -23.61 -1.40 16.69
CA ARG A 75 -24.51 -2.30 15.93
C ARG A 75 -25.95 -2.28 16.44
N ASP A 76 -26.15 -1.92 17.71
CA ASP A 76 -27.48 -1.77 18.31
C ASP A 76 -28.19 -0.48 17.86
N GLU A 77 -27.45 0.49 17.33
CA GLU A 77 -27.97 1.76 16.80
C GLU A 77 -28.26 1.69 15.28
N VAL A 78 -28.33 0.48 14.71
CA VAL A 78 -28.67 0.31 13.28
C VAL A 78 -30.10 0.79 13.03
N LYS A 79 -30.24 1.79 12.16
CA LYS A 79 -31.51 2.50 11.90
C LYS A 79 -32.60 1.60 11.32
N TYR A 80 -32.23 0.66 10.45
CA TYR A 80 -33.17 -0.15 9.66
C TYR A 80 -32.66 -1.58 9.47
N SER A 81 -33.59 -2.53 9.37
CA SER A 81 -33.28 -3.89 8.92
C SER A 81 -32.89 -3.90 7.43
N ILE A 82 -32.25 -4.98 6.97
CA ILE A 82 -31.84 -5.16 5.57
C ILE A 82 -33.04 -5.00 4.62
N GLU A 83 -34.20 -5.57 4.97
CA GLU A 83 -35.43 -5.47 4.18
C GLU A 83 -35.95 -4.03 4.12
N ALA A 84 -36.02 -3.35 5.27
CA ALA A 84 -36.45 -1.96 5.34
C ALA A 84 -35.49 -1.01 4.61
N CYS A 85 -34.18 -1.29 4.59
CA CYS A 85 -33.21 -0.54 3.78
C CYS A 85 -33.51 -0.64 2.29
N LYS A 86 -33.88 -1.84 1.80
CA LYS A 86 -34.25 -2.08 0.39
C LYS A 86 -35.54 -1.37 0.00
N GLU A 87 -36.53 -1.33 0.89
CA GLU A 87 -37.82 -0.66 0.62
C GLU A 87 -37.73 0.87 0.66
N ARG A 88 -36.80 1.44 1.44
CA ARG A 88 -36.71 2.88 1.70
C ARG A 88 -35.54 3.57 1.00
N ASP A 89 -34.89 2.89 0.06
CA ASP A 89 -33.66 3.36 -0.60
C ASP A 89 -32.58 3.81 0.39
N ALA A 90 -32.48 3.14 1.55
CA ALA A 90 -31.54 3.46 2.61
C ALA A 90 -30.31 2.54 2.61
N THR A 91 -29.25 2.95 3.30
CA THR A 91 -28.02 2.16 3.45
C THR A 91 -28.04 1.39 4.77
N TYR A 92 -27.67 0.11 4.74
CA TYR A 92 -27.54 -0.74 5.94
C TYR A 92 -26.18 -0.47 6.59
N ALA A 93 -26.17 0.33 7.64
CA ALA A 93 -24.97 0.82 8.31
C ALA A 93 -25.17 0.99 9.83
N ALA A 94 -24.06 0.98 10.57
CA ALA A 94 -24.00 1.27 12.00
C ALA A 94 -23.11 2.50 12.28
N PRO A 95 -23.47 3.34 13.27
CA PRO A 95 -22.61 4.43 13.73
C PRO A 95 -21.23 3.92 14.20
N LEU A 96 -20.15 4.52 13.70
CA LEU A 96 -18.79 4.32 14.15
C LEU A 96 -18.39 5.47 15.08
N LYS A 97 -18.14 5.16 16.35
CA LYS A 97 -17.60 6.10 17.34
C LYS A 97 -16.13 5.75 17.62
N VAL A 98 -15.27 6.75 17.72
CA VAL A 98 -13.84 6.58 18.01
C VAL A 98 -13.51 7.28 19.32
N LYS A 99 -12.88 6.54 20.22
CA LYS A 99 -12.33 7.01 21.48
C LYS A 99 -10.96 7.61 21.23
N VAL A 100 -10.87 8.92 21.45
CA VAL A 100 -9.62 9.66 21.33
C VAL A 100 -9.25 10.27 22.68
N ARG A 101 -7.95 10.42 22.90
CA ARG A 101 -7.39 11.10 24.05
C ARG A 101 -6.68 12.35 23.57
N LEU A 102 -7.11 13.50 24.05
CA LEU A 102 -6.44 14.78 23.81
C LEU A 102 -5.50 15.05 24.98
N HIS A 103 -4.22 15.18 24.69
CA HIS A 103 -3.19 15.58 25.64
C HIS A 103 -2.76 17.00 25.34
N ASN A 104 -3.04 17.90 26.28
CA ASN A 104 -2.51 19.26 26.27
C ASN A 104 -1.21 19.30 27.07
N LYS A 105 -0.08 19.43 26.37
CA LYS A 105 1.24 19.45 27.00
C LYS A 105 1.54 20.76 27.74
N GLU A 106 0.80 21.84 27.47
CA GLU A 106 0.97 23.10 28.21
C GLU A 106 0.36 23.02 29.61
N THR A 107 -0.78 22.34 29.75
CA THR A 107 -1.51 22.21 31.02
C THR A 107 -1.32 20.85 31.69
N GLU A 108 -0.62 19.92 31.05
CA GLU A 108 -0.54 18.49 31.42
C GLU A 108 -1.92 17.81 31.57
N GLU A 109 -2.94 18.37 30.92
CA GLU A 109 -4.31 17.86 30.99
C GLU A 109 -4.54 16.77 29.94
N ILE A 110 -5.17 15.68 30.37
CA ILE A 110 -5.57 14.57 29.52
C ILE A 110 -7.09 14.43 29.58
N SER A 111 -7.74 14.61 28.44
CA SER A 111 -9.19 14.44 28.29
C SER A 111 -9.51 13.34 27.28
N GLU A 112 -10.53 12.54 27.56
CA GLU A 112 -11.02 11.48 26.67
C GLU A 112 -12.37 11.85 26.08
N HIS A 113 -12.52 11.63 24.77
CA HIS A 113 -13.72 11.98 24.03
C HIS A 113 -14.14 10.86 23.08
N ASP A 114 -15.46 10.62 23.01
CA ASP A 114 -16.09 9.80 21.99
C ASP A 114 -16.50 10.66 20.80
N ILE A 115 -15.82 10.48 19.66
CA ILE A 115 -16.11 11.21 18.42
C ILE A 115 -16.89 10.32 17.46
N PHE A 116 -18.01 10.82 16.96
CA PHE A 116 -18.74 10.16 15.87
C PHE A 116 -17.99 10.39 14.54
N MET A 117 -17.50 9.30 13.94
CA MET A 117 -16.78 9.35 12.66
C MET A 117 -17.70 9.25 11.44
N GLY A 118 -18.87 8.65 11.60
CA GLY A 118 -19.83 8.42 10.51
C GLY A 118 -20.53 7.07 10.60
N ASP A 119 -21.45 6.84 9.67
CA ASP A 119 -22.15 5.55 9.53
C ASP A 119 -21.29 4.61 8.65
N LEU A 120 -20.89 3.45 9.20
CA LEU A 120 -20.11 2.43 8.50
C LEU A 120 -21.05 1.34 7.92
N PRO A 121 -21.08 1.10 6.59
CA PRO A 121 -21.89 0.05 6.00
C PRO A 121 -21.55 -1.34 6.55
N LEU A 122 -22.57 -2.10 6.91
CA LEU A 122 -22.44 -3.46 7.45
C LEU A 122 -22.61 -4.51 6.34
N MET A 123 -21.77 -5.54 6.38
CA MET A 123 -21.92 -6.71 5.52
C MET A 123 -23.08 -7.58 6.00
N THR A 124 -23.93 -8.02 5.07
CA THR A 124 -25.02 -8.96 5.33
C THR A 124 -24.47 -10.39 5.53
N ALA A 125 -25.32 -11.30 6.02
CA ALA A 125 -24.93 -12.71 6.16
C ALA A 125 -24.59 -13.41 4.83
N THR A 126 -25.01 -12.86 3.69
CA THR A 126 -24.73 -13.38 2.35
C THR A 126 -23.43 -12.82 1.75
N GLY A 127 -22.71 -11.94 2.46
CA GLY A 127 -21.47 -11.33 1.96
C GLY A 127 -21.70 -10.13 1.04
N THR A 128 -22.86 -9.47 1.16
CA THR A 128 -23.25 -8.31 0.34
C THR A 128 -23.39 -7.06 1.21
N PHE A 129 -23.57 -5.90 0.58
CA PHE A 129 -23.88 -4.62 1.24
C PHE A 129 -25.15 -4.03 0.65
N VAL A 130 -25.99 -3.41 1.48
CA VAL A 130 -27.13 -2.63 0.98
C VAL A 130 -26.77 -1.16 1.02
N ILE A 131 -26.60 -0.55 -0.16
CA ILE A 131 -26.23 0.86 -0.33
C ILE A 131 -27.34 1.55 -1.12
N ASN A 132 -28.02 2.50 -0.50
CA ASN A 132 -29.15 3.24 -1.07
C ASN A 132 -30.22 2.30 -1.67
N GLY A 133 -30.68 1.33 -0.88
CA GLY A 133 -31.66 0.32 -1.28
C GLY A 133 -31.15 -0.80 -2.20
N ALA A 134 -30.02 -0.59 -2.87
CA ALA A 134 -29.46 -1.57 -3.80
C ALA A 134 -28.45 -2.50 -3.10
N GLU A 135 -28.59 -3.80 -3.37
CA GLU A 135 -27.63 -4.80 -2.93
C GLU A 135 -26.39 -4.80 -3.84
N ARG A 136 -25.21 -4.71 -3.24
CA ARG A 136 -23.91 -4.57 -3.90
C ARG A 136 -22.92 -5.59 -3.34
N VAL A 137 -21.97 -5.96 -4.18
CA VAL A 137 -20.86 -6.85 -3.82
C VAL A 137 -19.55 -6.12 -4.10
N ILE A 138 -18.61 -6.20 -3.16
CA ILE A 138 -17.25 -5.70 -3.36
C ILE A 138 -16.42 -6.82 -3.99
N VAL A 139 -15.98 -6.60 -5.23
CA VAL A 139 -15.21 -7.59 -5.98
C VAL A 139 -13.74 -7.47 -5.61
N SER A 140 -13.11 -8.61 -5.34
CA SER A 140 -11.67 -8.67 -5.08
C SER A 140 -10.87 -8.24 -6.31
N GLN A 141 -9.99 -7.27 -6.13
CA GLN A 141 -9.11 -6.79 -7.19
C GLN A 141 -7.76 -7.50 -7.12
N LEU A 142 -7.25 -7.93 -8.27
CA LEU A 142 -5.87 -8.42 -8.39
C LEU A 142 -4.96 -7.25 -8.78
N VAL A 143 -4.04 -6.89 -7.89
CA VAL A 143 -3.03 -5.86 -8.09
C VAL A 143 -1.63 -6.46 -7.95
N ARG A 144 -0.62 -5.81 -8.53
CA ARG A 144 0.78 -6.18 -8.26
C ARG A 144 1.09 -5.91 -6.79
N SER A 145 1.75 -6.86 -6.14
CA SER A 145 2.20 -6.66 -4.77
C SER A 145 3.26 -5.56 -4.72
N PRO A 146 3.34 -4.78 -3.63
CA PRO A 146 4.52 -3.97 -3.36
C PRO A 146 5.80 -4.81 -3.35
N GLY A 147 6.93 -4.18 -3.61
CA GLY A 147 8.26 -4.80 -3.62
C GLY A 147 9.07 -4.51 -4.88
N ILE A 148 10.14 -5.28 -5.08
CA ILE A 148 11.09 -5.09 -6.18
C ILE A 148 10.79 -6.09 -7.29
N TYR A 149 10.77 -5.61 -8.53
CA TYR A 149 10.59 -6.41 -9.73
C TYR A 149 11.74 -6.18 -10.69
N TYR A 150 12.30 -7.25 -11.25
CA TYR A 150 13.37 -7.19 -12.24
C TYR A 150 12.82 -7.50 -13.64
N GLY A 151 13.38 -6.86 -14.65
CA GLY A 151 13.08 -7.07 -16.05
C GLY A 151 14.35 -7.22 -16.87
N ILE A 152 14.28 -8.09 -17.87
CA ILE A 152 15.32 -8.22 -18.91
C ILE A 152 14.62 -7.96 -20.25
N ALA A 153 15.09 -6.97 -20.96
CA ALA A 153 14.68 -6.63 -22.32
C ALA A 153 15.88 -6.73 -23.25
N HIS A 154 15.63 -6.65 -24.55
CA HIS A 154 16.68 -6.56 -25.56
C HIS A 154 16.46 -5.31 -26.40
N ASP A 155 17.53 -4.55 -26.65
CA ASP A 155 17.48 -3.46 -27.63
C ASP A 155 17.41 -4.02 -29.07
N LYS A 156 17.18 -3.15 -30.06
CA LYS A 156 17.13 -3.47 -31.49
C LYS A 156 18.36 -4.21 -32.01
N ILE A 157 19.51 -4.02 -31.37
CA ILE A 157 20.80 -4.64 -31.72
C ILE A 157 20.99 -6.00 -31.00
N GLY A 158 20.05 -6.38 -30.12
CA GLY A 158 20.10 -7.63 -29.35
C GLY A 158 20.87 -7.54 -28.03
N LYS A 159 21.29 -6.34 -27.60
CA LYS A 159 21.92 -6.13 -26.30
C LYS A 159 20.90 -6.27 -25.18
N GLU A 160 21.24 -7.04 -24.15
CA GLU A 160 20.41 -7.14 -22.95
C GLU A 160 20.35 -5.82 -22.18
N LEU A 161 19.14 -5.40 -21.84
CA LEU A 161 18.84 -4.25 -21.00
C LEU A 161 18.18 -4.74 -19.73
N TYR A 162 18.79 -4.42 -18.60
CA TYR A 162 18.25 -4.74 -17.29
C TYR A 162 17.43 -3.55 -16.76
N SER A 163 16.31 -3.86 -16.13
CA SER A 163 15.51 -2.91 -15.38
C SER A 163 15.13 -3.46 -14.01
N ALA A 164 14.90 -2.56 -13.06
CA ALA A 164 14.32 -2.88 -11.77
C ALA A 164 13.27 -1.84 -11.41
N THR A 165 12.15 -2.24 -10.82
CA THR A 165 11.10 -1.33 -10.37
C THR A 165 10.77 -1.62 -8.91
N VAL A 166 10.90 -0.60 -8.07
CA VAL A 166 10.48 -0.63 -6.67
C VAL A 166 9.08 -0.02 -6.62
N ILE A 167 8.10 -0.86 -6.30
CA ILE A 167 6.69 -0.47 -6.20
C ILE A 167 6.34 -0.38 -4.71
N PRO A 168 6.11 0.83 -4.16
CA PRO A 168 5.59 0.98 -2.81
C PRO A 168 4.09 0.64 -2.73
N ASN A 169 3.61 0.37 -1.52
CA ASN A 169 2.18 0.33 -1.21
C ASN A 169 1.58 1.74 -1.27
N ARG A 170 2.30 2.72 -0.72
CA ARG A 170 2.00 4.15 -0.78
C ARG A 170 3.31 4.91 -0.98
N GLY A 171 3.36 5.84 -1.94
CA GLY A 171 4.53 6.69 -2.17
C GLY A 171 5.04 6.67 -3.60
N ALA A 172 6.21 7.29 -3.80
CA ALA A 172 6.84 7.47 -5.11
C ALA A 172 7.45 6.18 -5.65
N TRP A 173 7.32 5.92 -6.96
CA TRP A 173 7.97 4.76 -7.58
C TRP A 173 9.43 5.04 -7.90
N LEU A 174 10.29 4.02 -7.79
CA LEU A 174 11.66 4.07 -8.29
C LEU A 174 11.81 3.05 -9.42
N GLU A 175 12.11 3.55 -10.62
CA GLU A 175 12.34 2.72 -11.81
C GLU A 175 13.80 2.89 -12.25
N TYR A 176 14.53 1.79 -12.25
CA TYR A 176 15.92 1.68 -12.67
C TYR A 176 15.98 1.06 -14.05
N GLU A 177 16.77 1.62 -14.97
CA GLU A 177 16.92 1.10 -16.33
C GLU A 177 18.36 1.29 -16.83
N THR A 178 18.87 0.29 -17.55
CA THR A 178 20.11 0.42 -18.32
C THR A 178 19.79 0.69 -19.78
N ASP A 179 20.60 1.51 -20.44
CA ASP A 179 20.46 1.79 -21.88
C ASP A 179 21.50 1.04 -22.72
N SER A 180 21.39 1.17 -24.04
CA SER A 180 22.27 0.51 -25.00
C SER A 180 23.73 0.97 -24.94
N ASN A 181 24.00 2.13 -24.33
CA ASN A 181 25.33 2.69 -24.13
C ASN A 181 25.92 2.32 -22.76
N ASP A 182 25.33 1.34 -22.06
CA ASP A 182 25.72 0.93 -20.70
C ASP A 182 25.55 2.02 -19.64
N ILE A 183 24.75 3.07 -19.91
CA ILE A 183 24.47 4.10 -18.92
C ILE A 183 23.33 3.62 -18.03
N PHE A 184 23.54 3.76 -16.72
CA PHE A 184 22.54 3.41 -15.73
C PHE A 184 21.72 4.64 -15.31
N TYR A 185 20.40 4.55 -15.50
CA TYR A 185 19.43 5.59 -15.21
C TYR A 185 18.46 5.19 -14.09
N VAL A 186 17.90 6.21 -13.45
CA VAL A 186 16.76 6.10 -12.53
C VAL A 186 15.67 7.11 -12.89
N ARG A 187 14.43 6.71 -12.68
CA ARG A 187 13.23 7.53 -12.79
C ARG A 187 12.53 7.55 -11.44
N VAL A 188 12.28 8.75 -10.92
CA VAL A 188 11.53 8.95 -9.67
C VAL A 188 10.11 9.40 -10.00
N ASP A 189 9.13 8.65 -9.52
CA ASP A 189 7.69 8.96 -9.65
C ASP A 189 7.26 9.30 -11.09
N ARG A 190 7.73 8.52 -12.07
CA ARG A 190 7.45 8.69 -13.50
C ARG A 190 7.92 10.01 -14.11
N ASN A 191 8.79 10.77 -13.44
CA ASN A 191 9.41 11.97 -14.00
C ASN A 191 10.45 11.64 -15.08
N ARG A 192 11.21 12.64 -15.55
CA ARG A 192 12.30 12.40 -16.51
C ARG A 192 13.43 11.61 -15.83
N LYS A 193 14.06 10.71 -16.58
CA LYS A 193 15.18 9.93 -16.08
C LYS A 193 16.43 10.79 -15.83
N VAL A 194 17.18 10.43 -14.81
CA VAL A 194 18.50 10.98 -14.48
C VAL A 194 19.51 9.84 -14.35
N PRO A 195 20.82 10.09 -14.57
CA PRO A 195 21.84 9.10 -14.25
C PRO A 195 21.70 8.65 -12.79
N ILE A 196 21.93 7.36 -12.52
CA ILE A 196 21.79 6.79 -11.17
C ILE A 196 22.66 7.52 -10.13
N THR A 197 23.81 8.03 -10.55
CA THR A 197 24.76 8.76 -9.71
C THR A 197 24.16 10.04 -9.13
N VAL A 198 23.23 10.71 -9.84
CA VAL A 198 22.49 11.88 -9.32
C VAL A 198 21.68 11.50 -8.07
N LEU A 199 20.96 10.37 -8.13
CA LEU A 199 20.18 9.90 -6.99
C LEU A 199 21.10 9.44 -5.84
N ILE A 200 22.19 8.73 -6.15
CA ILE A 200 23.15 8.28 -5.14
C ILE A 200 23.74 9.49 -4.39
N ARG A 201 24.11 10.55 -5.11
CA ARG A 201 24.54 11.82 -4.50
C ARG A 201 23.44 12.44 -3.67
N ALA A 202 22.24 12.56 -4.20
CA ALA A 202 21.10 13.12 -3.47
C ALA A 202 20.74 12.36 -2.18
N LEU A 203 21.18 11.09 -2.04
CA LEU A 203 21.01 10.28 -0.84
C LEU A 203 22.18 10.35 0.16
N GLY A 204 23.22 11.16 -0.12
CA GLY A 204 24.31 11.45 0.82
C GLY A 204 25.70 10.99 0.39
N VAL A 205 25.85 10.25 -0.73
CA VAL A 205 27.16 9.79 -1.22
C VAL A 205 27.66 10.76 -2.29
N GLY A 206 28.32 11.82 -1.85
CA GLY A 206 28.48 13.05 -2.63
C GLY A 206 29.50 12.98 -3.75
N THR A 207 30.62 12.29 -3.58
CA THR A 207 31.75 12.31 -4.53
C THR A 207 31.86 11.03 -5.37
N ASN A 208 32.51 11.12 -6.54
CA ASN A 208 32.73 9.93 -7.38
C ASN A 208 33.52 8.86 -6.64
N GLN A 209 34.51 9.26 -5.84
CA GLN A 209 35.33 8.32 -5.09
C GLN A 209 34.49 7.56 -4.06
N GLU A 210 33.63 8.23 -3.30
CA GLU A 210 32.74 7.55 -2.33
C GLU A 210 31.77 6.57 -3.02
N ILE A 211 31.27 6.93 -4.21
CA ILE A 211 30.41 6.05 -5.01
C ILE A 211 31.18 4.81 -5.47
N LEU A 212 32.42 4.97 -5.94
CA LEU A 212 33.29 3.87 -6.35
C LEU A 212 33.70 2.99 -5.16
N ASP A 213 33.95 3.58 -3.99
CA ASP A 213 34.29 2.84 -2.78
C ASP A 213 33.11 1.96 -2.31
N LEU A 214 31.87 2.44 -2.50
CA LEU A 214 30.66 1.72 -2.09
C LEU A 214 30.22 0.63 -3.07
N PHE A 215 30.28 0.90 -4.37
CA PHE A 215 29.74 0.01 -5.42
C PHE A 215 30.81 -0.70 -6.26
N GLY A 216 32.09 -0.34 -6.08
CA GLY A 216 33.20 -0.81 -6.91
C GLY A 216 33.28 -0.12 -8.28
N GLU A 217 34.28 -0.50 -9.06
CA GLU A 217 34.51 -0.02 -10.43
C GLU A 217 33.56 -0.69 -11.45
N GLU A 218 32.25 -0.65 -11.20
CA GLU A 218 31.26 -1.20 -12.11
C GLU A 218 31.13 -0.34 -13.38
N PRO A 219 31.35 -0.89 -14.61
CA PRO A 219 31.43 -0.09 -15.83
C PRO A 219 30.22 0.80 -16.11
N LYS A 220 29.01 0.35 -15.74
CA LYS A 220 27.78 1.14 -15.98
C LYS A 220 27.68 2.37 -15.08
N ILE A 221 28.17 2.28 -13.85
CA ILE A 221 28.23 3.41 -12.92
C ILE A 221 29.30 4.39 -13.41
N ILE A 222 30.45 3.89 -13.83
CA ILE A 222 31.53 4.71 -14.41
C ILE A 222 31.03 5.47 -15.65
N ALA A 223 30.33 4.79 -16.55
CA ALA A 223 29.72 5.40 -17.73
C ALA A 223 28.67 6.47 -17.36
N SER A 224 27.93 6.28 -16.26
CA SER A 224 26.95 7.25 -15.77
C SER A 224 27.59 8.56 -15.29
N PHE A 225 28.82 8.55 -14.76
CA PHE A 225 29.51 9.80 -14.38
C PHE A 225 29.67 10.76 -15.56
N ALA A 226 29.92 10.25 -16.77
CA ALA A 226 30.04 11.08 -17.97
C ALA A 226 28.72 11.76 -18.40
N LYS A 227 27.59 11.33 -17.85
CA LYS A 227 26.25 11.90 -18.10
C LYS A 227 25.70 12.66 -16.91
N ASP A 228 26.39 12.60 -15.78
CA ASP A 228 26.06 13.31 -14.55
C ASP A 228 26.70 14.70 -14.59
N ALA A 229 25.87 15.74 -14.45
CA ALA A 229 26.36 17.11 -14.35
C ALA A 229 26.72 17.51 -12.90
N SER A 230 26.40 16.66 -11.93
CA SER A 230 26.66 16.90 -10.51
C SER A 230 27.98 16.27 -10.06
N GLU A 231 28.72 17.00 -9.23
CA GLU A 231 30.02 16.54 -8.70
C GLU A 231 30.02 16.33 -7.18
N ASN A 232 28.97 16.81 -6.49
CA ASN A 232 28.83 16.75 -5.03
C ASN A 232 27.36 16.49 -4.61
N TYR A 233 27.15 16.34 -3.30
CA TYR A 233 25.84 16.13 -2.67
C TYR A 233 24.80 17.19 -3.06
N GLN A 234 25.16 18.47 -2.94
CA GLN A 234 24.24 19.60 -3.17
C GLN A 234 23.81 19.66 -4.63
N ASP A 235 24.74 19.48 -5.56
CA ASP A 235 24.43 19.46 -6.99
C ASP A 235 23.53 18.27 -7.34
N GLY A 236 23.76 17.11 -6.73
CA GLY A 236 22.90 15.93 -6.89
C GLY A 236 21.47 16.17 -6.41
N LEU A 237 21.31 16.78 -5.23
CA LEU A 237 20.01 17.20 -4.70
C LEU A 237 19.29 18.14 -5.66
N LEU A 238 19.97 19.20 -6.12
CA LEU A 238 19.38 20.21 -6.98
C LEU A 238 19.02 19.66 -8.36
N GLU A 239 19.86 18.80 -8.94
CA GLU A 239 19.59 18.20 -10.25
C GLU A 239 18.41 17.21 -10.18
N LEU A 240 18.29 16.45 -9.09
CA LEU A 240 17.10 15.62 -8.88
C LEU A 240 15.84 16.46 -8.65
N TYR A 241 15.93 17.49 -7.80
CA TYR A 241 14.82 18.40 -7.50
C TYR A 241 14.28 19.08 -8.75
N LYS A 242 15.18 19.54 -9.63
CA LYS A 242 14.83 20.16 -10.91
C LYS A 242 14.00 19.25 -11.81
N LYS A 243 14.17 17.92 -11.74
CA LYS A 243 13.33 16.98 -12.51
C LYS A 243 11.99 16.71 -11.83
N LEU A 244 11.96 16.69 -10.51
CA LEU A 244 10.76 16.43 -9.71
C LEU A 244 9.81 17.64 -9.70
N ARG A 245 10.35 18.85 -9.65
CA ARG A 245 9.62 20.13 -9.56
C ARG A 245 10.13 21.13 -10.62
N PRO A 246 9.81 20.92 -11.89
CA PRO A 246 10.26 21.82 -12.95
C PRO A 246 9.64 23.21 -12.79
N GLY A 247 10.48 24.24 -12.74
CA GLY A 247 10.05 25.65 -12.68
C GLY A 247 9.98 26.26 -11.29
N GLU A 248 10.20 25.48 -10.23
CA GLU A 248 10.36 26.02 -8.88
C GLU A 248 11.80 26.53 -8.65
N PRO A 249 11.99 27.58 -7.84
CA PRO A 249 13.32 28.04 -7.45
C PRO A 249 14.15 26.92 -6.82
N LEU A 250 15.40 26.80 -7.22
CA LEU A 250 16.31 25.79 -6.70
C LEU A 250 16.84 26.23 -5.33
N SER A 251 16.54 25.46 -4.30
CA SER A 251 17.07 25.61 -2.94
C SER A 251 17.46 24.24 -2.39
N VAL A 252 18.64 24.15 -1.79
CA VAL A 252 19.17 22.90 -1.21
C VAL A 252 18.25 22.41 -0.10
N ASP A 253 17.82 23.31 0.81
CA ASP A 253 16.93 22.97 1.93
C ASP A 253 15.58 22.43 1.44
N SER A 254 15.04 23.01 0.36
CA SER A 254 13.78 22.56 -0.23
C SER A 254 13.93 21.20 -0.92
N ALA A 255 15.06 20.99 -1.59
CA ALA A 255 15.38 19.72 -2.23
C ALA A 255 15.56 18.58 -1.23
N GLU A 256 16.34 18.83 -0.18
CA GLU A 256 16.57 17.88 0.91
C GLU A 256 15.27 17.53 1.64
N SER A 257 14.46 18.54 1.98
CA SER A 257 13.15 18.34 2.62
C SER A 257 12.22 17.50 1.74
N LEU A 258 12.18 17.76 0.42
CA LEU A 258 11.36 16.98 -0.50
C LEU A 258 11.79 15.51 -0.55
N ILE A 259 13.08 15.23 -0.70
CA ILE A 259 13.59 13.84 -0.78
C ILE A 259 13.33 13.09 0.53
N ASN A 260 13.62 13.72 1.67
CA ASN A 260 13.34 13.15 2.98
C ASN A 260 11.85 12.83 3.13
N SER A 261 11.00 13.77 2.77
CA SER A 261 9.55 13.58 2.80
C SER A 261 9.05 12.54 1.79
N MET A 262 9.73 12.36 0.66
CA MET A 262 9.30 11.44 -0.40
C MET A 262 9.64 9.99 -0.08
N PHE A 263 10.79 9.70 0.53
CA PHE A 263 11.29 8.33 0.72
C PHE A 263 11.44 7.88 2.17
N PHE A 264 11.60 8.81 3.10
CA PHE A 264 11.96 8.51 4.50
C PHE A 264 10.86 8.89 5.49
N ASP A 265 9.86 9.67 5.08
CA ASP A 265 8.64 9.89 5.87
C ASP A 265 7.70 8.69 5.74
N VAL A 266 7.55 7.94 6.84
CA VAL A 266 6.68 6.75 6.94
C VAL A 266 5.21 7.07 6.62
N ARG A 267 4.78 8.32 6.84
CA ARG A 267 3.40 8.76 6.51
C ARG A 267 3.19 8.92 5.01
N ARG A 268 4.25 9.09 4.23
CA ARG A 268 4.20 9.31 2.78
C ARG A 268 4.72 8.15 1.97
N TYR A 269 5.63 7.35 2.53
CA TYR A 269 6.25 6.21 1.88
C TYR A 269 6.11 4.94 2.73
N ASP A 270 5.44 3.93 2.19
CA ASP A 270 5.23 2.64 2.84
C ASP A 270 5.28 1.49 1.82
N LEU A 271 5.92 0.39 2.20
CA LEU A 271 5.97 -0.87 1.44
C LEU A 271 4.94 -1.89 1.94
N ALA A 272 4.24 -1.61 3.04
CA ALA A 272 3.43 -2.53 3.82
C ALA A 272 4.22 -3.76 4.32
N LYS A 273 3.61 -4.53 5.22
CA LYS A 273 4.21 -5.78 5.75
C LYS A 273 4.59 -6.75 4.62
N VAL A 274 3.73 -6.87 3.61
CA VAL A 274 3.94 -7.76 2.46
C VAL A 274 5.11 -7.30 1.58
N GLY A 275 5.25 -6.00 1.31
CA GLY A 275 6.36 -5.50 0.50
C GLY A 275 7.69 -5.47 1.24
N ARG A 276 7.70 -5.40 2.57
CA ARG A 276 8.92 -5.57 3.38
C ARG A 276 9.38 -7.02 3.50
N TYR A 277 8.44 -7.97 3.44
CA TYR A 277 8.75 -9.41 3.48
C TYR A 277 9.33 -9.92 2.16
N LYS A 278 8.84 -9.38 1.04
CA LYS A 278 9.18 -9.79 -0.32
C LYS A 278 10.56 -9.28 -0.74
#